data_AF-A0A838P8J2-F1
#
_entry.id   AF-A0A838P8J2-F1
#
_cell.length_a   1.000
_cell.length_b   1.000
_cell.length_c   1.000
_cell.angle_alpha   90.00
_cell.angle_beta   90.00
_cell.angle_gamma   90.00
#
_symmetry.space_group_name_H-M   'P 1'
#
loop_
_entity.id
_entity.type
_entity.pdbx_description
1 polymer ?
#
loop_
_entity_poly.entity_id
_entity_poly.type
_entity_poly.pdbx_seq_one_letter_code
_entity_poly.pdbx_strand_id
1 'polypeptide(L)'
;MFSSEPAATALLLTTCGLLLGVSVLFSRASQRIGVPIALLFLLIGMLAGSEGIGGIAFEDYGFAFRIGTVALALILFDGGLNTPLQAIRRSAAPAGLLA
;
A
#
# COMPACT_ATOMS: atom_id res chain seq x y z
N MET A 1 12.90 -37.12 16.84
CA MET A 1 11.68 -36.28 16.69
C MET A 1 11.81 -34.89 17.32
N PHE A 2 12.83 -34.61 18.16
CA PHE A 2 13.09 -33.29 18.78
C PHE A 2 14.25 -32.49 18.16
N SER A 3 14.89 -33.01 17.10
CA SER A 3 16.08 -32.37 16.49
C SER A 3 15.76 -31.33 15.41
N SER A 4 14.49 -31.18 15.02
CA SER A 4 14.01 -30.23 14.00
C SER A 4 13.45 -28.92 14.58
N GLU A 5 13.15 -28.86 15.88
CA GLU A 5 12.63 -27.66 16.56
C GLU A 5 13.61 -26.46 16.63
N PRO A 6 14.93 -26.64 16.86
CA PRO A 6 15.85 -25.51 16.95
C PRO A 6 16.14 -24.86 15.59
N ALA A 7 16.16 -25.64 14.50
CA ALA A 7 16.38 -25.09 13.16
C ALA A 7 15.19 -24.27 12.66
N ALA A 8 13.96 -24.74 12.95
CA ALA A 8 12.74 -24.03 12.58
C ALA A 8 12.58 -22.71 13.35
N THR A 9 12.85 -22.72 14.66
CA THR A 9 12.83 -21.49 15.48
C THR A 9 13.93 -20.51 15.07
N ALA A 10 15.14 -20.99 14.78
CA ALA A 10 16.21 -20.16 14.22
C ALA A 10 15.81 -19.52 12.89
N LEU A 11 15.25 -20.29 11.94
CA LEU A 11 14.76 -19.77 10.67
C LEU A 11 13.65 -18.72 10.85
N LEU A 12 12.68 -18.97 11.74
CA LEU A 12 11.62 -18.03 12.05
C LEU A 12 12.17 -16.72 12.60
N LEU A 13 13.06 -16.78 13.59
CA LEU A 13 13.66 -15.59 14.20
C LEU A 13 14.51 -14.81 13.20
N THR A 14 15.26 -15.50 12.34
CA THR A 14 16.08 -14.87 11.30
C THR A 14 15.20 -14.18 10.26
N THR A 15 14.11 -14.82 9.84
CA THR A 15 13.15 -14.27 8.89
C THR A 15 12.41 -13.06 9.48
N CYS A 16 11.95 -13.14 10.72
CA CYS A 16 11.34 -12.02 11.44
C CYS A 16 12.33 -10.85 11.61
N GLY A 17 13.57 -11.13 12.02
CA GLY A 17 14.61 -10.11 12.15
C GLY A 17 14.90 -9.41 10.81
N LEU A 18 14.98 -10.17 9.72
CA LEU A 18 15.16 -9.64 8.37
C LEU A 18 13.96 -8.78 7.96
N LEU A 19 12.73 -9.27 8.15
CA LEU A 19 11.50 -8.54 7.83
C LEU A 19 11.39 -7.24 8.61
N LEU A 20 11.69 -7.27 9.92
CA LEU A 20 11.71 -6.08 10.78
C LEU A 20 12.80 -5.11 10.34
N GLY A 21 13.99 -5.60 10.02
CA GLY A 21 15.10 -4.78 9.50
C GLY A 21 14.75 -4.07 8.20
N VAL A 22 14.19 -4.81 7.24
CA VAL A 22 13.68 -4.25 5.97
C VAL A 22 12.58 -3.23 6.24
N SER A 23 11.63 -3.53 7.13
CA SER A 23 10.52 -2.62 7.47
C SER A 23 11.01 -1.29 8.07
N VAL A 24 12.03 -1.32 8.93
CA VAL A 24 12.61 -0.09 9.51
C VAL A 24 13.38 0.72 8.46
N LEU A 25 14.16 0.05 7.60
CA LEU A 25 14.84 0.70 6.48
C LEU A 25 13.83 1.36 5.53
N PHE A 26 12.76 0.65 5.18
CA PHE A 26 11.69 1.17 4.32
C PHE A 26 10.90 2.30 4.98
N SER A 27 10.62 2.20 6.28
CA SER A 27 9.91 3.24 7.05
C SER A 27 10.74 4.52 7.12
N ARG A 28 12.05 4.42 7.36
CA ARG A 28 12.98 5.56 7.33
C ARG A 28 13.14 6.15 5.92
N ALA A 29 13.18 5.30 4.90
CA ALA A 29 13.22 5.73 3.50
C ALA A 29 11.91 6.48 3.13
N SER A 30 10.75 5.95 3.50
CA SER A 30 9.44 6.55 3.30
C SER A 30 9.30 7.93 3.96
N GLN A 31 9.89 8.13 5.15
CA GLN A 31 9.88 9.42 5.85
C GLN A 31 10.81 10.47 5.22
N ARG A 32 11.86 10.08 4.50
CA ARG A 32 12.83 11.02 3.88
C ARG A 32 12.60 11.25 2.40
N ILE A 33 12.05 10.28 1.70
CA ILE A 33 11.74 10.38 0.29
C ILE A 33 10.40 11.12 0.24
N GLY A 34 10.40 12.43 0.03
CA GLY A 34 9.18 13.25 -0.16
C GLY A 34 8.36 12.90 -1.41
N VAL A 35 8.50 11.67 -1.91
CA VAL A 35 7.79 11.12 -3.06
C VAL A 35 6.47 10.55 -2.55
N PRO A 36 5.33 10.97 -3.11
CA PRO A 36 4.03 10.40 -2.79
C PRO A 36 4.05 8.87 -2.85
N ILE A 37 3.51 8.21 -1.83
CA ILE A 37 3.45 6.74 -1.77
C ILE A 37 2.73 6.13 -2.98
N ALA A 38 1.79 6.87 -3.58
CA ALA A 38 1.13 6.50 -4.83
C ALA A 38 2.11 6.26 -5.98
N LEU A 39 3.20 7.03 -6.08
CA LEU A 39 4.24 6.83 -7.10
C LEU A 39 5.03 5.54 -6.88
N LEU A 40 5.21 5.13 -5.61
CA LEU A 40 5.83 3.84 -5.31
C LEU A 40 4.94 2.68 -5.79
N PHE A 41 3.63 2.73 -5.49
CA PHE A 41 2.67 1.74 -5.98
C PHE A 41 2.59 1.72 -7.51
N LEU A 42 2.64 2.89 -8.15
CA LEU A 42 2.70 2.99 -9.61
C LEU A 42 3.95 2.32 -10.18
N LEU A 43 5.13 2.58 -9.60
CA LEU A 43 6.39 1.96 -10.03
C LEU A 43 6.34 0.44 -9.92
N ILE A 44 5.84 -0.07 -8.80
CA ILE A 44 5.66 -1.51 -8.58
C ILE A 44 4.70 -2.09 -9.64
N GLY A 45 3.60 -1.41 -9.93
CA GLY A 45 2.64 -1.82 -10.96
C GLY A 45 3.25 -1.85 -12.37
N MET A 46 4.04 -0.83 -12.73
CA MET A 46 4.76 -0.79 -14.01
C MET A 46 5.80 -1.91 -14.12
N LEU A 47 6.56 -2.17 -13.05
CA LEU A 47 7.52 -3.28 -13.00
C LEU A 47 6.84 -4.65 -13.06
N ALA A 48 5.62 -4.78 -12.55
CA ALA A 48 4.85 -6.01 -12.63
C ALA A 48 4.20 -6.22 -14.00
N GLY A 49 3.90 -5.14 -14.74
CA GLY A 49 3.24 -5.18 -16.04
C GLY A 49 4.04 -5.90 -17.14
N SER A 50 3.44 -5.98 -18.32
CA SER A 50 3.97 -6.71 -19.49
C SER A 50 5.37 -6.24 -19.93
N GLU A 51 5.65 -4.94 -19.84
CA GLU A 51 6.95 -4.33 -20.18
C GLU A 51 7.93 -4.34 -19.00
N GLY A 52 7.45 -4.70 -17.81
CA GLY A 52 8.26 -4.79 -16.60
C GLY A 52 8.89 -6.17 -16.42
N ILE A 53 9.66 -6.31 -15.33
CA ILE A 53 10.28 -7.58 -14.92
C ILE A 53 9.25 -8.68 -14.61
N GLY A 54 8.01 -8.32 -14.29
CA GLY A 54 6.93 -9.26 -13.98
C GLY A 54 6.28 -9.89 -15.22
N GLY A 55 6.35 -9.24 -16.39
CA GLY A 55 5.80 -9.77 -17.64
C GLY A 55 4.29 -10.06 -17.62
N ILE A 56 3.53 -9.46 -16.69
CA ILE A 56 2.12 -9.75 -16.53
C ILE A 56 1.34 -9.02 -17.63
N ALA A 57 1.01 -9.74 -18.70
CA ALA A 57 0.09 -9.27 -19.73
C ALA A 57 -1.33 -9.23 -19.16
N PHE A 58 -1.87 -8.03 -19.00
CA PHE A 58 -3.19 -7.80 -18.42
C PHE A 58 -4.06 -7.06 -19.42
N GLU A 59 -5.03 -7.77 -20.00
CA GLU A 59 -5.95 -7.23 -21.02
C GLU A 59 -7.40 -7.11 -20.52
N ASP A 60 -7.66 -7.45 -19.25
CA ASP A 60 -9.02 -7.40 -18.68
C ASP A 60 -9.32 -6.07 -17.98
N TYR A 61 -9.67 -5.07 -18.79
CA TYR A 61 -10.11 -3.77 -18.29
C TYR A 61 -11.31 -3.85 -17.34
N GLY A 62 -12.20 -4.84 -17.52
CA GLY A 62 -13.38 -5.01 -16.68
C GLY A 62 -13.02 -5.43 -15.25
N PHE A 63 -12.08 -6.36 -15.11
CA PHE A 63 -11.54 -6.76 -13.82
C PHE A 63 -10.80 -5.61 -13.12
N ALA A 64 -9.96 -4.87 -13.85
CA ALA A 64 -9.27 -3.70 -13.31
C ALA A 64 -10.24 -2.62 -12.81
N PHE A 65 -11.30 -2.32 -13.57
CA PHE A 65 -12.33 -1.35 -13.15
C PHE A 65 -13.04 -1.78 -11.87
N ARG A 66 -13.41 -3.06 -11.75
CA ARG A 66 -14.08 -3.59 -10.56
C ARG A 66 -13.18 -3.51 -9.33
N ILE A 67 -11.94 -3.98 -9.43
CA ILE A 67 -10.97 -3.89 -8.33
C ILE A 67 -10.70 -2.43 -7.97
N GLY A 68 -10.46 -1.57 -8.97
CA GLY A 68 -10.20 -0.15 -8.76
C GLY A 68 -11.36 0.54 -8.03
N THR A 69 -12.60 0.23 -8.41
CA THR A 69 -13.80 0.78 -7.75
C THR A 69 -13.93 0.31 -6.31
N VAL A 70 -13.70 -0.98 -6.04
CA VAL A 70 -13.70 -1.52 -4.67
C VAL A 70 -12.61 -0.87 -3.83
N ALA A 71 -11.39 -0.76 -4.37
CA ALA A 71 -10.27 -0.10 -3.69
C ALA A 71 -10.57 1.38 -3.39
N LEU A 72 -11.12 2.11 -4.38
CA LEU A 72 -11.50 3.52 -4.22
C LEU A 72 -12.56 3.69 -3.13
N ALA A 73 -13.58 2.84 -3.13
CA ALA A 73 -14.62 2.86 -2.10
C ALA A 73 -14.03 2.63 -0.69
N LEU A 74 -13.10 1.68 -0.54
CA LEU A 74 -12.42 1.42 0.72
C LEU A 74 -11.52 2.58 1.17
N ILE A 75 -10.73 3.16 0.25
CA ILE A 75 -9.88 4.33 0.53
C ILE A 75 -10.74 5.52 1.00
N LEU A 76 -11.83 5.82 0.29
CA LEU A 76 -12.71 6.92 0.64
C LEU A 76 -13.45 6.66 1.96
N PHE A 77 -13.84 5.41 2.21
CA PHE A 77 -14.48 5.01 3.46
C PHE A 77 -13.53 5.19 4.66
N ASP A 78 -12.30 4.69 4.55
CA ASP A 78 -11.30 4.84 5.61
C ASP A 78 -10.93 6.32 5.84
N GLY A 79 -10.70 7.08 4.77
CA GLY A 79 -10.46 8.52 4.87
C GLY A 79 -11.64 9.29 5.47
N GLY A 80 -12.87 8.89 5.15
CA GLY A 80 -14.09 9.45 5.70
C GLY A 80 -14.26 9.16 7.21
N LEU A 81 -14.02 7.93 7.65
CA LEU A 81 -14.11 7.53 9.06
C LEU A 81 -13.05 8.20 9.93
N ASN A 82 -11.84 8.40 9.40
CA ASN A 82 -10.75 9.06 10.13
C ASN A 82 -10.87 10.60 10.16
N THR A 83 -11.82 11.20 9.40
CA THR A 83 -11.99 12.65 9.34
C THR A 83 -13.06 13.14 10.34
N PRO A 84 -12.72 14.03 11.29
CA PRO A 84 -13.72 14.54 12.23
C PRO A 84 -14.77 15.40 11.53
N LEU A 85 -16.03 15.21 11.90
CA LEU A 85 -17.19 15.98 11.40
C LEU A 85 -16.98 17.50 11.48
N GLN A 86 -16.22 17.98 12.46
CA GLN A 86 -15.91 19.39 12.62
C GLN A 86 -14.99 19.93 11.52
N ALA A 87 -14.04 19.13 11.03
CA ALA A 87 -13.18 19.50 9.90
C ALA A 87 -14.02 19.60 8.62
N ILE A 88 -14.93 18.66 8.40
CA ILE A 88 -15.87 18.66 7.26
C ILE A 88 -16.72 19.93 7.27
N ARG A 89 -17.32 20.28 8.40
CA ARG A 89 -18.15 21.50 8.52
C ARG A 89 -17.36 22.78 8.25
N ARG A 90 -16.07 22.81 8.61
CA ARG A 90 -15.20 23.97 8.38
C ARG A 90 -14.81 24.12 6.91
N SER A 91 -14.63 23.01 6.19
CA SER A 91 -14.24 23.01 4.78
C SER A 91 -15.42 22.94 3.80
N ALA A 92 -16.65 22.72 4.26
CA ALA A 92 -17.83 22.59 3.39
C ALA A 92 -18.09 23.83 2.52
N ALA A 93 -17.97 25.04 3.08
CA ALA A 93 -18.17 26.28 2.33
C ALA A 93 -17.13 26.48 1.20
N PRO A 94 -15.80 26.44 1.47
CA PRO A 94 -14.82 26.55 0.40
C PRO A 94 -14.87 25.36 -0.57
N ALA A 95 -15.18 24.14 -0.11
CA ALA A 95 -15.33 22.98 -0.99
C ALA A 95 -16.52 23.16 -1.96
N GLY A 96 -17.66 23.64 -1.48
CA GLY A 96 -18.83 23.91 -2.31
C GLY A 96 -18.65 25.09 -3.28
N LEU A 97 -17.72 26.01 -3.00
CA LEU A 97 -17.36 27.09 -3.93
C LEU A 97 -16.49 26.59 -5.09
N LEU A 98 -15.69 25.53 -4.86
CA LEU A 98 -14.77 24.95 -5.83
C LEU A 98 -15.39 23.80 -6.65
N ALA A 99 -16.53 23.26 -6.22
CA ALA A 99 -17.27 22.18 -6.88
C ALA A 99 -18.20 22.71 -7.98
#